data_AF-A0A9D7DDW6-F1
#
_entry.id   AF-A0A9D7DDW6-F1
#
_cell.length_a   1.000
_cell.length_b   1.000
_cell.length_c   1.000
_cell.angle_alpha   90.00
_cell.angle_beta   90.00
_cell.angle_gamma   90.00
#
_symmetry.space_group_name_H-M   'P 1'
#
loop_
_entity.id
_entity.type
_entity.pdbx_description
1 polymer ?
#
loop_
_entity_poly.entity_id
_entity_poly.type
_entity_poly.pdbx_seq_one_letter_code
_entity_poly.pdbx_strand_id
1 'polypeptide(L)'
;MPIVHPCCGPVRSWGAITSQFFVPQDIKTADLDGDMHQDLVMRNAGAIVWSRNLDGQGTFGTLDTLFLSNWSPSWHFAFDLADIELDGDIDLVVLNRQDSLVVWLPNVNGLGSFGPAQTIGDLHGQGLLGTMKCSDIMSSSFPGSYRERRARREKKSVHQ
;
A
#
# COMPACT_ATOMS: atom_id res chain seq x y z
N MET A 1 -20.30 44.27 -11.78
CA MET A 1 -19.86 42.95 -12.28
C MET A 1 -18.92 42.34 -11.24
N PRO A 2 -19.27 41.23 -10.58
CA PRO A 2 -18.32 40.40 -9.86
C PRO A 2 -17.98 39.14 -10.67
N ILE A 3 -16.71 38.76 -10.66
CA ILE A 3 -16.19 37.56 -11.32
C ILE A 3 -16.42 36.37 -10.37
N VAL A 4 -17.15 35.36 -10.82
CA VAL A 4 -17.36 34.07 -10.12
C VAL A 4 -16.45 33.01 -10.72
N HIS A 5 -15.57 32.43 -9.89
CA HIS A 5 -14.82 31.22 -10.21
C HIS A 5 -15.72 29.98 -10.01
N PRO A 6 -15.86 29.07 -10.99
CA PRO A 6 -16.89 28.03 -10.95
C PRO A 6 -16.34 26.67 -10.54
N CYS A 7 -16.01 26.43 -9.27
CA CYS A 7 -15.61 25.08 -8.83
C CYS A 7 -15.96 24.74 -7.38
N CYS A 8 -17.20 24.97 -6.91
CA CYS A 8 -17.71 24.23 -5.73
C CYS A 8 -19.23 24.35 -5.62
N GLY A 9 -19.95 23.33 -6.09
CA GLY A 9 -21.33 23.06 -5.67
C GLY A 9 -21.35 22.14 -4.45
N PRO A 10 -22.43 22.13 -3.66
CA PRO A 10 -22.52 21.35 -2.43
C PRO A 10 -22.49 19.85 -2.73
N VAL A 11 -21.59 19.11 -2.06
CA VAL A 11 -21.51 17.65 -2.16
C VAL A 11 -22.74 17.07 -1.47
N ARG A 12 -23.64 16.45 -2.25
CA ARG A 12 -24.77 15.67 -1.72
C ARG A 12 -24.21 14.46 -0.98
N SER A 13 -24.63 14.28 0.27
CA SER A 13 -24.36 13.09 1.06
C SER A 13 -24.95 11.87 0.35
N TRP A 14 -24.08 10.98 -0.15
CA TRP A 14 -24.52 9.68 -0.64
C TRP A 14 -24.83 8.78 0.56
N GLY A 15 -26.05 8.25 0.58
CA GLY A 15 -26.51 7.32 1.60
C GLY A 15 -25.59 6.12 1.71
N ALA A 16 -25.36 5.69 2.95
CA ALA A 16 -24.61 4.48 3.26
C ALA A 16 -25.27 3.28 2.55
N ILE A 17 -24.50 2.61 1.68
CA ILE A 17 -24.90 1.33 1.09
C ILE A 17 -24.49 0.24 2.08
N THR A 18 -25.48 -0.45 2.64
CA THR A 18 -25.33 -1.53 3.61
C THR A 18 -24.81 -2.82 2.96
N SER A 19 -23.81 -3.40 3.62
CA SER A 19 -23.23 -4.74 3.56
C SER A 19 -23.84 -5.79 2.62
N GLN A 20 -23.04 -6.24 1.66
CA GLN A 20 -22.79 -7.67 1.42
C GLN A 20 -21.29 -7.86 1.23
N PHE A 21 -20.68 -8.75 2.03
CA PHE A 21 -19.25 -9.00 2.08
C PHE A 21 -18.74 -9.59 0.75
N PHE A 22 -18.34 -8.73 -0.16
CA PHE A 22 -17.35 -9.07 -1.18
C PHE A 22 -16.00 -8.66 -0.63
N VAL A 23 -15.11 -9.63 -0.40
CA VAL A 23 -13.69 -9.31 -0.35
C VAL A 23 -13.30 -9.13 -1.82
N PRO A 24 -13.11 -7.92 -2.37
CA PRO A 24 -12.51 -7.82 -3.69
C PRO A 24 -11.21 -8.63 -3.63
N GLN A 25 -10.97 -9.47 -4.63
CA GLN A 25 -9.61 -9.94 -4.87
C GLN A 25 -8.83 -8.66 -5.15
N ASP A 26 -8.07 -8.19 -4.16
CA ASP A 26 -7.28 -6.98 -4.33
C ASP A 26 -6.19 -7.35 -5.33
N ILE A 27 -6.29 -6.72 -6.50
CA ILE A 27 -5.25 -6.69 -7.51
C ILE A 27 -4.81 -5.24 -7.58
N LYS A 28 -3.50 -5.02 -7.51
CA LYS A 28 -2.86 -3.71 -7.63
C LYS A 28 -1.73 -3.80 -8.63
N THR A 29 -1.37 -2.65 -9.17
CA THR A 29 -0.19 -2.52 -10.02
C THR A 29 0.75 -1.49 -9.43
N ALA A 30 2.04 -1.77 -9.48
CA ALA A 30 3.12 -0.87 -9.10
C ALA A 30 4.41 -1.32 -9.77
N ASP A 31 5.36 -0.41 -9.92
CA ASP A 31 6.74 -0.76 -10.25
C ASP A 31 7.44 -1.17 -8.95
N LEU A 32 7.58 -2.49 -8.71
CA LEU A 32 8.15 -3.01 -7.47
C LEU A 32 9.66 -3.20 -7.55
N ASP A 33 10.21 -3.26 -8.76
CA ASP A 33 11.60 -3.61 -9.01
C ASP A 33 12.42 -2.52 -9.71
N GLY A 34 11.84 -1.34 -9.91
CA GLY A 34 12.51 -0.16 -10.41
C GLY A 34 12.81 -0.20 -11.91
N ASP A 35 12.17 -1.09 -12.66
CA ASP A 35 12.37 -1.21 -14.10
C ASP A 35 11.42 -0.32 -14.94
N MET A 36 10.54 0.44 -14.26
CA MET A 36 9.50 1.32 -14.82
C MET A 36 8.35 0.58 -15.51
N HIS A 37 8.23 -0.74 -15.36
CA HIS A 37 7.06 -1.48 -15.77
C HIS A 37 6.07 -1.63 -14.62
N GLN A 38 4.78 -1.60 -14.96
CA GLN A 38 3.73 -1.86 -13.97
C GLN A 38 3.60 -3.37 -13.76
N ASP A 39 4.01 -3.84 -12.60
CA ASP A 39 3.86 -5.23 -12.18
C ASP A 39 2.46 -5.52 -11.64
N LEU A 40 2.17 -6.81 -11.43
CA LEU A 40 0.92 -7.27 -10.84
C LEU A 40 1.15 -7.75 -9.40
N VAL A 41 0.39 -7.21 -8.45
CA VAL A 41 0.36 -7.69 -7.06
C VAL A 41 -1.06 -8.08 -6.71
N MET A 42 -1.25 -9.27 -6.17
CA MET A 42 -2.59 -9.81 -5.94
C MET A 42 -2.67 -10.68 -4.69
N ARG A 43 -3.84 -10.72 -4.08
CA ARG A 43 -4.12 -11.67 -2.99
C ARG A 43 -4.36 -13.07 -3.55
N ASN A 44 -3.77 -14.08 -2.93
CA ASN A 44 -3.97 -15.49 -3.24
C ASN A 44 -4.11 -16.34 -1.97
N ALA A 45 -5.33 -16.74 -1.63
CA ALA A 45 -5.62 -17.77 -0.62
C ALA A 45 -4.93 -17.65 0.76
N GLY A 46 -4.64 -16.42 1.19
CA GLY A 46 -3.92 -16.14 2.44
C GLY A 46 -2.51 -15.60 2.26
N ALA A 47 -2.06 -15.47 1.02
CA ALA A 47 -0.82 -14.83 0.63
C ALA A 47 -1.07 -13.56 -0.20
N ILE A 48 -0.04 -12.73 -0.30
CA ILE A 48 0.08 -11.68 -1.32
C ILE A 48 1.19 -12.14 -2.24
N VAL A 49 0.88 -12.20 -3.53
CA VAL A 49 1.80 -12.66 -4.58
C VAL A 49 2.03 -11.55 -5.59
N TRP A 50 3.21 -11.58 -6.21
CA TRP A 50 3.67 -10.65 -7.22
C TRP A 50 4.01 -11.40 -8.51
N SER A 51 3.71 -10.79 -9.64
CA SER A 51 4.19 -11.21 -10.94
C SER A 51 4.77 -10.01 -11.68
N ARG A 52 6.07 -10.09 -11.97
CA ARG A 52 6.81 -9.06 -12.71
C ARG A 52 6.33 -8.95 -14.16
N ASN A 53 6.16 -7.73 -14.64
CA ASN A 53 5.90 -7.44 -16.05
C ASN A 53 7.22 -7.31 -16.81
N LEU A 54 7.60 -8.37 -17.51
CA LEU A 54 8.95 -8.54 -18.07
C LEU A 54 9.26 -7.63 -19.26
N ASP A 55 8.23 -7.08 -19.90
CA ASP A 55 8.35 -6.31 -21.15
C ASP A 55 7.59 -4.98 -21.15
N GLY A 56 6.93 -4.63 -20.04
CA GLY A 56 6.06 -3.45 -19.96
C GLY A 56 4.77 -3.54 -20.76
N GLN A 57 4.56 -4.63 -21.50
CA GLN A 57 3.45 -4.84 -22.44
C GLN A 57 2.48 -5.93 -21.97
N GLY A 58 2.71 -6.47 -20.77
CA GLY A 58 1.83 -7.45 -20.13
C GLY A 58 2.32 -8.90 -20.23
N THR A 59 3.61 -9.12 -20.54
CA THR A 59 4.23 -10.44 -20.39
C THR A 59 4.64 -10.66 -18.94
N PHE A 60 3.80 -11.37 -18.19
CA PHE A 60 3.98 -11.61 -16.77
C PHE A 60 4.81 -12.86 -16.47
N GLY A 61 5.73 -12.74 -15.52
CA GLY A 61 6.60 -13.83 -15.05
C GLY A 61 5.92 -14.81 -14.09
N THR A 62 6.73 -15.59 -13.38
CA THR A 62 6.25 -16.47 -12.30
C THR A 62 5.63 -15.69 -11.14
N LEU A 63 4.85 -16.39 -10.31
CA LEU A 63 4.28 -15.80 -9.10
C LEU A 63 5.23 -15.98 -7.92
N ASP A 64 5.69 -14.87 -7.36
CA ASP A 64 6.51 -14.83 -6.15
C ASP A 64 5.64 -14.46 -4.94
N THR A 65 5.84 -15.12 -3.81
CA THR A 65 5.10 -14.82 -2.59
C THR A 65 5.79 -13.71 -1.82
N LEU A 66 5.14 -12.55 -1.70
CA LEU A 66 5.64 -11.40 -0.94
C LEU A 66 5.31 -11.49 0.55
N PHE A 67 4.12 -12.02 0.86
CA PHE A 67 3.63 -12.15 2.22
C PHE A 67 2.77 -13.39 2.37
N LEU A 68 2.92 -14.10 3.49
CA LEU A 68 2.08 -15.22 3.87
C LEU A 68 1.48 -14.94 5.25
N SER A 69 0.15 -14.82 5.30
CA SER A 69 -0.53 -14.63 6.58
C SER A 69 -0.52 -15.92 7.40
N ASN A 70 -0.27 -15.78 8.70
CA ASN A 70 -0.51 -16.83 9.70
C ASN A 70 -1.77 -16.55 10.53
N TRP A 71 -2.59 -15.59 10.10
CA TRP A 71 -3.82 -15.16 10.77
C TRP A 71 -4.96 -16.14 10.51
N SER A 72 -5.96 -16.13 11.40
CA SER A 72 -7.14 -16.99 11.30
C SER A 72 -8.43 -16.16 11.29
N PRO A 73 -9.26 -16.24 10.23
CA PRO A 73 -9.02 -16.97 8.98
C PRO A 73 -7.98 -16.24 8.10
N SER A 74 -7.12 -16.99 7.41
CA SER A 74 -6.01 -16.44 6.62
C SER A 74 -6.44 -15.53 5.47
N TRP A 75 -7.73 -15.51 5.14
CA TRP A 75 -8.29 -14.80 3.98
C TRP A 75 -8.79 -13.38 4.36
N HIS A 76 -8.82 -13.05 5.66
CA HIS A 76 -9.35 -11.78 6.18
C HIS A 76 -8.28 -10.70 6.32
N PHE A 77 -7.65 -10.33 5.22
CA PHE A 77 -6.79 -9.17 5.16
C PHE A 77 -6.96 -8.34 3.90
N ALA A 78 -6.54 -7.08 3.98
CA ALA A 78 -6.39 -6.17 2.85
C ALA A 78 -4.92 -5.79 2.72
N PHE A 79 -4.52 -5.29 1.55
CA PHE A 79 -3.18 -4.73 1.38
C PHE A 79 -3.21 -3.46 0.55
N ASP A 80 -2.15 -2.67 0.65
CA ASP A 80 -1.87 -1.55 -0.23
C ASP A 80 -0.37 -1.38 -0.48
N LEU A 81 -0.05 -0.60 -1.51
CA LEU A 81 1.32 -0.34 -1.97
C LEU A 81 1.60 1.17 -1.91
N ALA A 82 2.70 1.58 -1.30
CA ALA A 82 3.18 2.96 -1.33
C ALA A 82 4.64 3.05 -0.89
N ASP A 83 5.33 4.10 -1.32
CA ASP A 83 6.61 4.52 -0.76
C ASP A 83 6.37 5.15 0.62
N ILE A 84 6.54 4.37 1.69
CA ILE A 84 6.21 4.80 3.07
C ILE A 84 7.37 5.59 3.66
N GLU A 85 8.59 5.16 3.39
CA GLU A 85 9.80 5.77 3.94
C GLU A 85 10.37 6.91 3.10
N LEU A 86 9.73 7.20 1.96
CA LEU A 86 10.04 8.28 1.03
C LEU A 86 11.44 8.15 0.41
N ASP A 87 11.87 6.92 0.17
CA ASP A 87 13.16 6.62 -0.46
C ASP A 87 13.04 6.33 -1.97
N GLY A 88 11.81 6.22 -2.48
CA GLY A 88 11.49 5.98 -3.88
C GLY A 88 11.11 4.53 -4.19
N ASP A 89 11.23 3.63 -3.21
CA ASP A 89 10.91 2.23 -3.37
C ASP A 89 9.47 1.96 -2.90
N ILE A 90 8.71 1.17 -3.66
CA ILE A 90 7.32 0.87 -3.30
C ILE A 90 7.27 -0.23 -2.24
N ASP A 91 6.75 0.10 -1.06
CA ASP A 91 6.55 -0.81 0.06
C ASP A 91 5.19 -1.52 0.02
N LEU A 92 5.06 -2.55 0.85
CA LEU A 92 3.83 -3.30 1.05
C LEU A 92 3.26 -3.05 2.44
N VAL A 93 1.98 -2.71 2.51
CA VAL A 93 1.22 -2.66 3.77
C VAL A 93 0.11 -3.68 3.76
N VAL A 94 -0.07 -4.39 4.87
CA VAL A 94 -1.10 -5.40 5.07
C VAL A 94 -1.91 -5.05 6.31
N LEU A 95 -3.23 -5.06 6.19
CA LEU A 95 -4.14 -4.99 7.33
C LEU A 95 -4.74 -6.34 7.63
N ASN A 96 -4.50 -6.81 8.84
CA ASN A 96 -5.33 -7.84 9.45
C ASN A 96 -6.66 -7.21 9.88
N ARG A 97 -7.75 -7.57 9.20
CA ARG A 97 -9.09 -7.02 9.51
C ARG A 97 -9.63 -7.54 10.84
N GLN A 98 -9.22 -8.74 11.23
CA GLN A 98 -9.71 -9.40 12.44
C GLN A 98 -9.13 -8.72 13.68
N ASP A 99 -7.80 -8.61 13.72
CA ASP A 99 -7.09 -8.05 14.88
C ASP A 99 -6.85 -6.54 14.75
N SER A 100 -7.31 -5.94 13.64
CA SER A 100 -7.15 -4.51 13.36
C SER A 100 -5.68 -4.06 13.37
N LEU A 101 -4.77 -4.95 12.98
CA LEU A 101 -3.32 -4.72 12.95
C LEU A 101 -2.87 -4.28 11.55
N VAL A 102 -2.06 -3.23 11.51
CA VAL A 102 -1.39 -2.76 10.29
C VAL A 102 0.07 -3.19 10.33
N VAL A 103 0.46 -3.96 9.32
CA VAL A 103 1.79 -4.51 9.14
C VAL A 103 2.42 -3.90 7.89
N TRP A 104 3.63 -3.40 8.02
CA TRP A 104 4.45 -2.88 6.93
C TRP A 104 5.60 -3.83 6.62
N LEU A 105 5.85 -4.03 5.34
CA LEU A 105 7.01 -4.72 4.80
C LEU A 105 7.77 -3.73 3.89
N PRO A 106 8.98 -3.29 4.28
CA PRO A 106 9.79 -2.39 3.46
C PRO A 106 10.36 -3.10 2.25
N ASN A 107 10.39 -2.46 1.09
CA ASN A 107 11.12 -2.93 -0.08
C ASN A 107 12.60 -2.51 0.05
N VAL A 108 13.43 -3.38 0.60
CA VAL A 108 14.74 -3.00 1.15
C VAL A 108 15.78 -2.58 0.10
N ASN A 109 15.51 -2.83 -1.17
CA ASN A 109 16.44 -2.57 -2.26
C ASN A 109 15.77 -2.06 -3.54
N GLY A 110 14.46 -1.80 -3.53
CA GLY A 110 13.73 -1.40 -4.73
C GLY A 110 13.68 -2.46 -5.83
N LEU A 111 13.97 -3.73 -5.53
CA LEU A 111 14.01 -4.84 -6.51
C LEU A 111 12.94 -5.92 -6.23
N GLY A 112 11.88 -5.56 -5.51
CA GLY A 112 10.83 -6.46 -5.05
C GLY A 112 11.25 -7.35 -3.86
N SER A 113 12.32 -6.98 -3.14
CA SER A 113 12.77 -7.72 -1.96
C SER A 113 12.23 -7.10 -0.69
N PHE A 114 11.31 -7.81 -0.03
CA PHE A 114 10.65 -7.30 1.18
C PHE A 114 11.36 -7.74 2.45
N GLY A 115 11.59 -6.78 3.35
CA GLY A 115 12.15 -6.98 4.67
C GLY A 115 11.16 -7.65 5.64
N PRO A 116 11.58 -7.87 6.90
CA PRO A 116 10.71 -8.46 7.90
C PRO A 116 9.48 -7.58 8.15
N ALA A 117 8.33 -8.23 8.36
CA ALA A 117 7.07 -7.58 8.73
C ALA A 117 7.20 -6.80 10.05
N GLN A 118 6.76 -5.55 10.04
CA GLN A 118 6.76 -4.64 11.18
C GLN A 118 5.33 -4.16 11.47
N THR A 119 4.85 -4.33 12.71
CA THR A 119 3.56 -3.76 13.11
C THR A 119 3.72 -2.25 13.32
N ILE A 120 2.99 -1.47 12.52
CA ILE A 120 3.05 0.00 12.54
C ILE A 120 1.76 0.66 13.06
N GLY A 121 0.72 -0.13 13.32
CA GLY A 121 -0.51 0.36 13.92
C GLY A 121 -1.39 -0.75 14.47
N ASP A 122 -2.12 -0.42 15.53
CA ASP A 122 -3.25 -1.18 16.06
C ASP A 122 -4.44 -0.22 16.07
N LEU A 123 -5.50 -0.56 15.35
CA LEU A 123 -6.70 0.29 15.25
C LEU A 123 -7.70 0.01 16.39
N HIS A 124 -7.25 -0.61 17.49
CA HIS A 124 -7.99 -0.81 18.73
C HIS A 124 -9.38 -1.46 18.52
N GLY A 125 -9.47 -2.45 17.63
CA GLY A 125 -10.71 -3.16 17.35
C GLY A 125 -11.82 -2.29 16.73
N GLN A 126 -11.51 -1.08 16.25
CA GLN A 126 -12.41 -0.27 15.42
C GLN A 126 -12.46 -0.93 14.03
N GLY A 127 -13.20 -2.04 13.92
CA GLY A 127 -13.24 -2.88 12.72
C GLY A 127 -13.35 -2.06 11.44
N LEU A 128 -12.27 -2.06 10.65
CA LEU A 128 -12.26 -1.40 9.35
C LEU A 128 -13.08 -2.24 8.34
N LEU A 129 -14.35 -1.88 8.21
CA LEU A 129 -15.22 -2.33 7.12
C LEU A 129 -15.00 -1.44 5.88
N GLY A 130 -13.83 -1.54 5.25
CA GLY A 130 -13.51 -0.74 4.05
C GLY A 130 -12.26 -1.21 3.27
N THR A 131 -12.02 -0.62 2.11
CA THR A 131 -10.71 -0.68 1.43
C THR A 131 -9.72 0.18 2.22
N MET A 132 -8.50 -0.32 2.44
CA MET A 132 -7.43 0.53 2.98
C MET A 132 -6.71 1.22 1.83
N LYS A 133 -6.39 2.50 2.02
CA LYS A 133 -5.38 3.18 1.23
C LYS A 133 -4.19 3.58 2.10
N CYS A 134 -2.99 3.62 1.55
CA CYS A 134 -1.81 4.14 2.22
C CYS A 134 -2.01 5.59 2.67
N SER A 135 -2.86 6.36 1.98
CA SER A 135 -3.31 7.69 2.43
C SER A 135 -3.97 7.69 3.81
N ASP A 136 -4.64 6.60 4.19
CA ASP A 136 -5.33 6.48 5.47
C ASP A 136 -4.32 6.19 6.60
N ILE A 137 -3.27 5.43 6.29
CA ILE A 137 -2.16 5.08 7.22
C ILE A 137 -1.23 6.27 7.43
N MET A 138 -0.93 7.04 6.39
CA MET A 138 -0.03 8.19 6.41
C MET A 138 -0.51 9.36 7.30
N SER A 139 -1.75 9.32 7.79
CA SER A 139 -2.31 10.37 8.63
C SER A 139 -2.15 10.15 10.14
N SER A 140 -1.87 8.91 10.60
CA SER A 140 -2.06 8.58 12.03
C SER A 140 -0.83 8.24 12.86
N SER A 141 0.29 7.72 12.33
CA SER A 141 1.40 7.30 13.22
C SER A 141 2.77 7.21 12.54
N PHE A 142 3.58 8.29 12.57
CA PHE A 142 5.03 8.18 12.40
C PHE A 142 5.77 8.96 13.51
N PRO A 143 6.40 8.27 14.49
CA PRO A 143 7.40 8.89 15.34
C PRO A 143 8.72 8.97 14.56
N GLY A 144 8.91 10.09 13.85
CA GLY A 144 10.15 10.32 13.09
C GLY A 144 9.94 11.33 11.99
N SER A 145 10.15 12.60 12.32
CA SER A 145 9.77 13.75 11.52
C SER A 145 10.23 13.68 10.05
N TYR A 146 9.29 13.97 9.15
CA TYR A 146 9.45 14.28 7.72
C TYR A 146 10.56 15.32 7.42
N ARG A 147 11.05 16.05 8.44
CA ARG A 147 12.02 17.14 8.28
C ARG A 147 13.49 16.73 8.35
N GLU A 148 13.83 15.59 8.96
CA GLU A 148 15.24 15.23 9.18
C GLU A 148 15.85 14.42 8.01
N ARG A 149 15.03 13.69 7.23
CA ARG A 149 15.55 12.77 6.20
C ARG A 149 15.77 13.38 4.82
N ARG A 150 15.34 14.64 4.60
CA ARG A 150 15.69 15.44 3.41
C ARG A 150 17.21 15.68 3.31
N ALA A 151 17.92 15.73 4.44
CA ALA A 151 19.36 15.95 4.48
C ALA A 151 20.19 14.75 3.98
N ARG A 152 19.63 13.53 3.93
CA ARG A 152 20.35 12.34 3.41
C ARG A 152 20.38 12.31 1.88
N ARG A 153 19.43 12.97 1.22
CA ARG A 153 19.29 13.06 -0.24
C ARG A 153 20.32 13.99 -0.88
N GLU A 154 20.74 15.04 -0.18
CA GLU A 154 21.81 15.94 -0.66
C GLU A 154 23.20 15.27 -0.63
N LYS A 155 23.41 14.20 0.15
CA LYS A 155 24.71 13.49 0.16
C LYS A 155 24.84 12.39 -0.89
N LYS A 156 23.74 11.76 -1.33
CA LYS A 156 23.78 10.72 -2.39
C LYS A 156 23.89 11.33 -3.80
N SER A 157 23.41 12.55 -4.02
CA SER A 157 23.48 13.24 -5.33
C SER A 157 24.84 13.90 -5.63
N VAL A 158 25.78 13.94 -4.67
CA VAL A 158 27.08 14.64 -4.83
C VAL A 158 28.20 13.68 -5.27
N HIS A 159 27.90 12.39 -5.47
CA HIS A 159 28.89 11.37 -5.86
C HIS A 159 28.54 10.63 -7.17
N GLN A 160 27.80 11.27 -8.08
CA GLN A 160 27.65 10.82 -9.47
C GLN A 160 28.08 11.92 -10.43
#